data_AF-A0A9D2KXP5-F1
#
_entry.id   AF-A0A9D2KXP5-F1
#
_cell.length_a   1.000
_cell.length_b   1.000
_cell.length_c   1.000
_cell.angle_alpha   90.00
_cell.angle_beta   90.00
_cell.angle_gamma   90.00
#
_symmetry.space_group_name_H-M   'P 1'
#
loop_
_entity.id
_entity.type
_entity.pdbx_description
1 polymer ?
#
loop_
_entity_poly.entity_id
_entity_poly.type
_entity_poly.pdbx_seq_one_letter_code
_entity_poly.pdbx_strand_id
1 'polypeptide(L)'
;MTYIEKYYNSFKQNGGDTIVSKRIYKLYKKLVADLYKKDGDYYFNQKRANHPIDFIERFCHPSKGKQANKPLKLMLWQKAMIEAIFGFVDIEGNRKYRRVFLLIGRKNGKSAIASALGLYMMIADKENGSQVLATAAKKDQAKIIWQEAKLMVRKSPLLKKMIHTRVADMIADFNDSEFKPLASDS
;
A
#
# COMPACT_ATOMS: atom_id res chain seq x y z
N MET A 1 -12.00 -12.74 -10.83
CA MET A 1 -11.39 -11.60 -11.53
C MET A 1 -10.70 -10.70 -10.54
N THR A 2 -9.38 -10.53 -10.71
CA THR A 2 -8.50 -9.72 -9.87
C THR A 2 -8.77 -8.22 -10.05
N TYR A 3 -8.28 -7.36 -9.16
CA TYR A 3 -8.28 -5.91 -9.38
C TYR A 3 -7.33 -5.48 -10.50
N ILE A 4 -6.22 -6.20 -10.73
CA ILE A 4 -5.34 -6.01 -11.89
C ILE A 4 -6.14 -6.14 -13.20
N GLU A 5 -6.94 -7.20 -13.34
CA GLU A 5 -7.79 -7.42 -14.52
C GLU A 5 -8.90 -6.38 -14.62
N LYS A 6 -9.59 -6.08 -13.50
CA LYS A 6 -10.62 -5.04 -13.48
C LYS A 6 -10.08 -3.70 -13.95
N TYR A 7 -8.89 -3.31 -13.51
CA TYR A 7 -8.28 -2.05 -13.91
C TYR A 7 -7.81 -2.09 -15.36
N TYR A 8 -7.20 -3.19 -15.81
CA TYR A 8 -6.82 -3.35 -17.22
C TYR A 8 -8.04 -3.25 -18.14
N ASN A 9 -9.13 -3.95 -17.82
CA ASN A 9 -10.37 -3.94 -18.62
C ASN A 9 -11.05 -2.57 -18.63
N SER A 10 -10.83 -1.72 -17.62
CA SER A 10 -11.40 -0.37 -17.59
C SER A 10 -10.71 0.62 -18.54
N PHE A 11 -9.60 0.25 -19.18
CA PHE A 11 -8.85 1.14 -20.07
C PHE A 11 -9.58 1.39 -21.40
N LYS A 12 -9.46 2.61 -21.93
CA LYS A 12 -10.02 2.96 -23.27
C LYS A 12 -9.54 2.04 -24.38
N GLN A 13 -8.30 1.58 -24.33
CA GLN A 13 -7.72 0.63 -25.29
C GLN A 13 -8.42 -0.74 -25.29
N ASN A 14 -9.15 -1.06 -24.22
CA ASN A 14 -9.88 -2.32 -24.05
C ASN A 14 -11.41 -2.08 -24.04
N GLY A 15 -11.88 -0.91 -24.49
CA GLY A 15 -13.31 -0.57 -24.57
C GLY A 15 -13.92 0.06 -23.32
N GLY A 16 -13.12 0.35 -22.28
CA GLY A 16 -13.57 1.06 -21.09
C GLY A 16 -13.38 2.59 -21.16
N ASP A 17 -13.44 3.25 -20.01
CA ASP A 17 -13.55 4.72 -19.93
C ASP A 17 -12.26 5.37 -19.39
N THR A 18 -11.37 4.57 -18.80
CA THR A 18 -10.18 5.03 -18.10
C THR A 18 -9.09 5.39 -19.10
N ILE A 19 -8.64 6.65 -19.06
CA ILE A 19 -7.52 7.12 -19.88
C ILE A 19 -6.21 6.81 -19.16
N VAL A 20 -5.33 6.06 -19.81
CA VAL A 20 -3.99 5.75 -19.31
C VAL A 20 -2.93 5.98 -20.38
N SER A 21 -1.70 6.27 -19.95
CA SER A 21 -0.56 6.39 -20.85
C SER A 21 -0.20 5.04 -21.48
N LYS A 22 0.49 5.07 -22.63
CA LYS A 22 1.02 3.87 -23.29
C LYS A 22 1.87 3.00 -22.35
N ARG A 23 2.61 3.60 -21.41
CA ARG A 23 3.45 2.89 -20.44
C ARG A 23 2.61 2.12 -19.42
N ILE A 24 1.56 2.73 -18.88
CA ILE A 24 0.65 2.08 -17.93
C ILE A 24 -0.13 0.96 -18.62
N TYR A 25 -0.60 1.18 -19.85
CA TYR A 25 -1.25 0.12 -20.63
C TYR A 25 -0.35 -1.10 -20.81
N LYS A 26 0.90 -0.92 -21.27
CA LYS A 26 1.87 -2.00 -21.43
C LYS A 26 2.18 -2.73 -20.12
N LEU A 27 2.32 -1.98 -19.01
CA LEU A 27 2.57 -2.56 -17.69
C LEU A 27 1.43 -3.48 -17.27
N TYR A 28 0.18 -3.01 -17.29
CA TYR A 28 -0.96 -3.81 -16.86
C TYR A 28 -1.31 -4.94 -17.84
N LYS A 29 -1.07 -4.76 -19.14
CA LYS A 29 -1.14 -5.86 -20.12
C LYS A 29 -0.18 -6.99 -19.74
N LYS A 30 1.06 -6.65 -19.37
CA LYS A 30 2.05 -7.63 -18.89
C LYS A 30 1.61 -8.26 -17.56
N LEU A 31 1.13 -7.48 -16.60
CA LEU A 31 0.65 -8.02 -15.32
C LEU A 31 -0.49 -9.01 -15.51
N VAL A 32 -1.46 -8.70 -16.39
CA VAL A 32 -2.56 -9.63 -16.73
C VAL A 32 -2.02 -10.92 -17.36
N ALA A 33 -1.05 -10.83 -18.27
CA ALA A 33 -0.42 -12.03 -18.83
C ALA A 33 0.32 -12.85 -17.74
N ASP A 34 1.02 -12.18 -16.82
CA ASP A 34 1.73 -12.80 -15.70
C ASP A 34 0.76 -13.49 -14.71
N LEU A 35 -0.51 -13.07 -14.60
CA LEU A 35 -1.52 -13.74 -13.74
C LEU A 35 -1.79 -15.19 -14.16
N TYR A 36 -1.70 -15.46 -15.46
CA TYR A 36 -2.04 -16.76 -16.06
C TYR A 36 -0.82 -17.59 -16.44
N LYS A 37 0.38 -17.05 -16.18
CA LYS A 37 1.62 -17.75 -16.49
C LYS A 37 1.79 -18.92 -15.52
N LYS A 38 1.83 -20.13 -16.07
CA LYS A 38 2.06 -21.37 -15.30
C LYS A 38 3.55 -21.68 -15.13
N ASP A 39 4.37 -21.18 -16.05
CA ASP A 39 5.81 -21.46 -16.07
C ASP A 39 6.63 -20.27 -15.53
N GLY A 40 7.32 -20.50 -14.42
CA GLY A 40 8.31 -19.57 -13.85
C GLY A 40 8.33 -19.58 -12.33
N ASP A 41 9.32 -18.89 -11.77
CA ASP A 41 9.59 -18.90 -10.32
C ASP A 41 8.55 -18.14 -9.50
N TYR A 42 7.63 -17.42 -10.15
CA TYR A 42 6.63 -16.58 -9.50
C TYR A 42 5.22 -16.87 -9.98
N TYR A 43 4.29 -16.95 -9.05
CA TYR A 43 2.87 -17.14 -9.31
C TYR A 43 2.04 -16.08 -8.57
N PHE A 44 0.78 -15.91 -8.97
CA PHE A 44 -0.12 -14.96 -8.34
C PHE A 44 -0.91 -15.61 -7.20
N ASN A 45 -0.73 -15.10 -5.98
CA ASN A 45 -1.48 -15.50 -4.79
C ASN A 45 -2.56 -14.46 -4.47
N GLN A 46 -3.81 -14.74 -4.86
CA GLN A 46 -4.94 -13.83 -4.66
C GLN A 46 -5.19 -13.49 -3.18
N LYS A 47 -5.07 -14.47 -2.28
CA LYS A 47 -5.31 -14.23 -0.84
C LYS A 47 -4.29 -13.25 -0.28
N ARG A 48 -3.01 -13.41 -0.65
CA ARG A 48 -1.95 -12.48 -0.26
C ARG A 48 -2.12 -11.10 -0.91
N ALA A 49 -2.52 -11.06 -2.17
CA ALA A 49 -2.78 -9.82 -2.90
C ALA A 49 -3.89 -8.96 -2.26
N ASN A 50 -4.93 -9.61 -1.75
CA ASN A 50 -6.08 -8.94 -1.11
C ASN A 50 -5.83 -8.54 0.34
N HIS A 51 -4.90 -9.20 1.04
CA HIS A 51 -4.68 -8.96 2.47
C HIS A 51 -4.36 -7.50 2.83
N PRO A 52 -3.47 -6.78 2.12
CA PRO A 52 -3.26 -5.36 2.37
C PRO A 52 -4.49 -4.50 2.04
N ILE A 53 -5.26 -4.86 1.01
CA ILE A 53 -6.48 -4.13 0.63
C ILE A 53 -7.51 -4.25 1.76
N ASP A 54 -7.74 -5.47 2.25
CA ASP A 54 -8.66 -5.74 3.36
C ASP A 54 -8.21 -5.03 4.64
N PHE A 55 -6.92 -5.06 4.96
CA PHE A 55 -6.37 -4.33 6.11
C PHE A 55 -6.67 -2.83 6.00
N ILE A 56 -6.34 -2.24 4.85
CA ILE A 56 -6.50 -0.79 4.63
C ILE A 56 -7.97 -0.38 4.72
N GLU A 57 -8.86 -1.09 4.01
CA GLU A 57 -10.28 -0.73 3.95
C GLU A 57 -11.06 -1.06 5.23
N ARG A 58 -10.50 -1.86 6.15
CA ARG A 58 -11.10 -2.18 7.45
C ARG A 58 -10.57 -1.30 8.58
N PHE A 59 -9.27 -1.04 8.62
CA PHE A 59 -8.62 -0.47 9.79
C PHE A 59 -8.13 0.96 9.60
N CYS A 60 -7.81 1.40 8.38
CA CYS A 60 -7.24 2.72 8.15
C CYS A 60 -8.35 3.77 7.96
N HIS A 61 -8.41 4.74 8.86
CA HIS A 61 -9.40 5.81 8.86
C HIS A 61 -8.70 7.16 8.64
N PRO A 62 -8.80 7.77 7.44
CA PRO A 62 -8.06 8.98 7.12
C PRO A 62 -8.38 10.13 8.08
N SER A 63 -7.38 10.99 8.29
CA SER A 63 -7.51 12.10 9.22
C SER A 63 -8.30 13.28 8.62
N LYS A 64 -8.19 13.45 7.30
CA LYS A 64 -8.60 14.64 6.54
C LYS A 64 -9.51 14.31 5.35
N GLY A 65 -10.26 15.31 4.91
CA GLY A 65 -11.09 15.26 3.69
C GLY A 65 -12.50 14.69 3.92
N LYS A 66 -13.27 14.54 2.83
CA LYS A 66 -14.67 14.09 2.87
C LYS A 66 -14.88 12.69 3.48
N GLN A 67 -13.81 11.90 3.58
CA GLN A 67 -13.81 10.56 4.15
C GLN A 67 -13.23 10.51 5.58
N ALA A 68 -13.06 11.66 6.25
CA ALA A 68 -12.59 11.69 7.62
C ALA A 68 -13.48 10.81 8.53
N ASN A 69 -12.86 10.02 9.40
CA ASN A 69 -13.51 9.08 10.33
C ASN A 69 -14.30 7.94 9.67
N LYS A 70 -14.23 7.79 8.35
CA LYS A 70 -14.75 6.63 7.62
C LYS A 70 -13.60 5.72 7.20
N PRO A 71 -13.84 4.41 7.00
CA PRO A 71 -12.82 3.53 6.47
C PRO A 71 -12.33 4.04 5.11
N LEU A 72 -11.01 4.04 4.91
CA LEU A 72 -10.38 4.47 3.66
C LEU A 72 -10.86 3.55 2.53
N LYS A 73 -11.53 4.11 1.52
CA LYS A 73 -11.91 3.35 0.32
C LYS A 73 -10.87 3.55 -0.77
N LEU A 74 -10.26 2.45 -1.19
CA LEU A 74 -9.23 2.46 -2.23
C LEU A 74 -9.88 2.54 -3.62
N MET A 75 -9.32 3.41 -4.46
CA MET A 75 -9.69 3.48 -5.87
C MET A 75 -9.26 2.20 -6.60
N LEU A 76 -9.92 1.88 -7.72
CA LEU A 76 -9.62 0.68 -8.50
C LEU A 76 -8.12 0.55 -8.86
N TRP A 77 -7.49 1.64 -9.31
CA TRP A 77 -6.06 1.64 -9.63
C TRP A 77 -5.17 1.40 -8.41
N GLN A 78 -5.58 1.86 -7.21
CA GLN A 78 -4.84 1.63 -5.98
C GLN A 78 -4.90 0.17 -5.58
N LYS A 79 -6.07 -0.46 -5.69
CA LYS A 79 -6.26 -1.90 -5.45
C LYS A 79 -5.43 -2.73 -6.43
N ALA A 80 -5.49 -2.39 -7.72
CA ALA A 80 -4.72 -3.07 -8.76
C ALA A 80 -3.19 -2.94 -8.54
N MET A 81 -2.72 -1.76 -8.13
CA MET A 81 -1.32 -1.54 -7.75
C MET A 81 -0.93 -2.38 -6.53
N ILE A 82 -1.76 -2.41 -5.48
CA ILE A 82 -1.49 -3.21 -4.27
C ILE A 82 -1.43 -4.70 -4.61
N GLU A 83 -2.37 -5.22 -5.39
CA GLU A 83 -2.31 -6.61 -5.86
C GLU A 83 -1.04 -6.89 -6.65
N ALA A 84 -0.61 -5.96 -7.52
CA ALA A 84 0.62 -6.12 -8.28
C ALA A 84 1.86 -6.18 -7.38
N ILE A 85 1.89 -5.42 -6.27
CA ILE A 85 3.03 -5.37 -5.34
C ILE A 85 3.08 -6.62 -4.46
N PHE A 86 1.94 -7.02 -3.89
CA PHE A 86 1.88 -8.04 -2.84
C PHE A 86 1.44 -9.43 -3.33
N GLY A 87 0.88 -9.51 -4.54
CA GLY A 87 0.26 -10.74 -5.06
C GLY A 87 1.20 -11.69 -5.78
N PHE A 88 2.25 -11.19 -6.44
CA PHE A 88 3.23 -12.05 -7.13
C PHE A 88 4.32 -12.51 -6.17
N VAL A 89 4.37 -13.81 -5.92
CA VAL A 89 5.31 -14.43 -4.97
C VAL A 89 5.97 -15.68 -5.55
N ASP A 90 7.15 -16.01 -5.03
CA ASP A 90 7.80 -17.29 -5.29
C ASP A 90 7.26 -18.40 -4.37
N ILE A 91 7.81 -19.61 -4.52
CA ILE A 91 7.43 -20.79 -3.73
C ILE A 91 7.72 -20.65 -2.22
N GLU A 92 8.67 -19.80 -1.85
CA GLU A 92 9.00 -19.49 -0.45
C GLU A 92 8.09 -18.38 0.11
N GLY A 93 7.30 -17.73 -0.75
CA GLY A 93 6.43 -16.63 -0.39
C GLY A 93 7.13 -15.26 -0.38
N ASN A 94 8.30 -15.11 -1.00
CA ASN A 94 8.92 -13.81 -1.19
C ASN A 94 8.25 -13.06 -2.34
N ARG A 95 8.13 -11.73 -2.23
CA ARG A 95 7.53 -10.90 -3.28
C ARG A 95 8.47 -10.75 -4.47
N LYS A 96 7.93 -10.90 -5.68
CA LYS A 96 8.62 -10.56 -6.94
C LYS A 96 9.05 -9.08 -6.98
N TYR A 97 8.13 -8.20 -6.58
CA TYR A 97 8.32 -6.75 -6.66
C TYR A 97 8.68 -6.17 -5.30
N ARG A 98 9.99 -6.00 -5.07
CA ARG A 98 10.53 -5.42 -3.82
C ARG A 98 10.73 -3.90 -3.88
N ARG A 99 10.71 -3.32 -5.08
CA ARG A 99 10.87 -1.87 -5.32
C ARG A 99 9.78 -1.39 -6.25
N VAL A 100 9.16 -0.27 -5.89
CA VAL A 100 8.03 0.31 -6.63
C VAL A 100 8.29 1.80 -6.83
N PHE A 101 8.14 2.25 -8.07
CA PHE A 101 8.16 3.67 -8.41
C PHE A 101 6.75 4.13 -8.78
N LEU A 102 6.19 5.04 -7.99
CA LEU A 102 4.84 5.56 -8.18
C LEU A 102 4.88 7.05 -8.57
N LEU A 103 4.60 7.33 -9.85
CA LEU A 103 4.45 8.68 -10.36
C LEU A 103 2.95 9.03 -10.49
N ILE A 104 2.47 9.95 -9.65
CA ILE A 104 1.06 10.36 -9.64
C ILE A 104 0.91 11.86 -9.42
N GLY A 105 -0.20 12.45 -9.88
CA GLY A 105 -0.51 13.87 -9.75
C GLY A 105 -0.97 14.29 -8.34
N ARG A 106 -0.82 15.57 -7.95
CA ARG A 106 -1.26 16.09 -6.64
C ARG A 106 -2.74 15.77 -6.37
N LYS A 107 -3.13 15.67 -5.10
CA LYS A 107 -4.50 15.34 -4.64
C LYS A 107 -5.05 13.95 -5.00
N ASN A 108 -4.21 13.01 -5.44
CA ASN A 108 -4.60 11.60 -5.70
C ASN A 108 -4.38 10.64 -4.50
N GLY A 109 -4.38 11.16 -3.27
CA GLY A 109 -4.31 10.32 -2.06
C GLY A 109 -2.97 9.62 -1.79
N LYS A 110 -1.84 10.10 -2.33
CA LYS A 110 -0.51 9.45 -2.13
C LYS A 110 -0.13 9.27 -0.66
N SER A 111 -0.25 10.34 0.13
CA SER A 111 0.15 10.30 1.54
C SER A 111 -0.74 9.33 2.31
N ALA A 112 -2.04 9.29 2.01
CA ALA A 112 -2.97 8.36 2.66
C ALA A 112 -2.62 6.90 2.35
N ILE A 113 -2.39 6.55 1.07
CA ILE A 113 -2.04 5.16 0.71
C ILE A 113 -0.64 4.77 1.24
N ALA A 114 0.34 5.67 1.22
CA ALA A 114 1.66 5.41 1.77
C ALA A 114 1.61 5.19 3.29
N SER A 115 0.79 5.97 4.00
CA SER A 115 0.59 5.81 5.45
C SER A 115 -0.07 4.46 5.78
N ALA A 116 -1.13 4.12 5.04
CA ALA A 116 -1.87 2.89 5.25
C ALA A 116 -1.04 1.64 4.91
N LEU A 117 -0.23 1.69 3.84
CA LEU A 117 0.73 0.63 3.50
C LEU A 117 1.86 0.53 4.53
N GLY A 118 2.35 1.65 5.06
CA GLY A 118 3.35 1.65 6.14
C GLY A 118 2.82 0.95 7.39
N LEU A 119 1.59 1.24 7.81
CA LEU A 119 0.94 0.53 8.92
C LEU A 119 0.74 -0.96 8.63
N TYR A 120 0.33 -1.30 7.41
CA TYR A 120 0.20 -2.70 7.01
C TYR A 120 1.54 -3.43 7.11
N MET A 121 2.60 -2.86 6.55
CA MET A 121 3.95 -3.43 6.58
C MET A 121 4.49 -3.55 8.01
N MET A 122 4.12 -2.61 8.88
CA MET A 122 4.54 -2.61 10.28
C MET A 122 3.95 -3.77 11.10
N ILE A 123 2.68 -4.15 10.88
CA ILE A 123 1.99 -5.07 11.80
C ILE A 123 1.27 -6.26 11.17
N ALA A 124 1.10 -6.27 9.84
CA ALA A 124 0.22 -7.24 9.16
C ALA A 124 0.90 -7.94 7.98
N ASP A 125 2.17 -7.65 7.70
CA ASP A 125 2.90 -8.20 6.55
C ASP A 125 3.76 -9.44 6.90
N LYS A 126 3.57 -9.97 8.12
CA LYS A 126 4.24 -11.16 8.69
C LYS A 126 5.75 -11.02 8.83
N GLU A 127 6.22 -9.80 9.10
CA GLU A 127 7.62 -9.52 9.41
C GLU A 127 7.74 -9.13 10.89
N ASN A 128 8.61 -9.82 11.62
CA ASN A 128 8.97 -9.47 13.00
C ASN A 128 10.11 -8.47 12.97
N GLY A 129 10.11 -7.49 13.87
CA GLY A 129 11.16 -6.47 13.95
C GLY A 129 11.15 -5.50 12.76
N SER A 130 10.01 -5.31 12.09
CA SER A 130 9.96 -4.49 10.87
C SER A 130 10.29 -3.03 11.17
N GLN A 131 11.15 -2.43 10.34
CA GLN A 131 11.55 -1.02 10.45
C GLN A 131 10.97 -0.23 9.28
N VAL A 132 9.80 0.36 9.49
CA VAL A 132 9.14 1.19 8.47
C VAL A 132 9.65 2.62 8.57
N LEU A 133 10.23 3.12 7.49
CA LEU A 133 10.79 4.47 7.42
C LEU A 133 10.02 5.33 6.43
N ALA A 134 9.47 6.46 6.89
CA ALA A 134 9.04 7.52 5.99
C ALA A 134 10.24 8.43 5.73
N THR A 135 10.68 8.54 4.48
CA THR A 135 11.86 9.36 4.12
C THR A 135 11.49 10.48 3.15
N ALA A 136 12.20 11.60 3.29
CA ALA A 136 12.16 12.75 2.39
C ALA A 136 13.44 13.57 2.57
N ALA A 137 13.69 14.53 1.67
CA ALA A 137 14.82 15.46 1.83
C ALA A 137 14.72 16.20 3.19
N LYS A 138 13.55 16.79 3.48
CA LYS A 138 13.28 17.46 4.77
C LYS A 138 12.47 16.56 5.70
N LYS A 139 12.84 16.49 6.97
CA LYS A 139 12.13 15.70 8.00
C LYS A 139 10.64 16.07 8.09
N ASP A 140 10.29 17.34 7.91
CA ASP A 140 8.89 17.77 7.98
C ASP A 140 8.06 17.26 6.79
N GLN A 141 8.67 16.99 5.63
CA GLN A 141 7.99 16.31 4.52
C GLN A 141 7.77 14.83 4.84
N ALA A 142 8.77 14.15 5.43
CA ALA A 142 8.64 12.77 5.88
C ALA A 142 7.54 12.63 6.97
N LYS A 143 7.47 13.60 7.88
CA LYS A 143 6.43 13.66 8.92
C LYS A 143 5.01 13.69 8.35
N ILE A 144 4.77 14.14 7.12
CA ILE A 144 3.41 14.15 6.54
C ILE A 144 2.82 12.73 6.50
N ILE A 145 3.61 11.75 6.06
CA ILE A 145 3.18 10.35 5.96
C ILE A 145 3.06 9.75 7.36
N TRP A 146 4.09 9.94 8.20
CA TRP A 146 4.09 9.40 9.55
C TRP A 146 2.95 9.97 10.43
N GLN A 147 2.67 11.28 10.36
CA GLN A 147 1.58 11.91 11.10
C GLN A 147 0.22 11.40 10.63
N GLU A 148 0.02 11.22 9.33
CA GLU A 148 -1.23 10.65 8.81
C GLU A 148 -1.42 9.22 9.30
N ALA A 149 -0.38 8.38 9.28
CA ALA A 149 -0.40 7.04 9.85
C ALA A 149 -0.74 7.06 11.36
N LYS A 150 -0.08 7.93 12.13
CA LYS A 150 -0.37 8.14 13.56
C LYS A 150 -1.82 8.52 13.82
N LEU A 151 -2.42 9.36 12.97
CA LEU A 151 -3.83 9.73 13.08
C LEU A 151 -4.76 8.56 12.70
N MET A 152 -4.43 7.76 11.69
CA MET A 152 -5.17 6.54 11.35
C MET A 152 -5.19 5.54 12.52
N VAL A 153 -4.05 5.35 13.20
CA VAL A 153 -3.95 4.50 14.40
C VAL A 153 -4.87 5.01 15.50
N ARG A 154 -4.80 6.32 15.82
CA ARG A 154 -5.63 6.91 16.90
C ARG A 154 -7.13 6.80 16.64
N LYS A 155 -7.56 6.78 15.38
CA LYS A 155 -8.97 6.67 14.98
C LYS A 155 -9.48 5.24 14.89
N SER A 156 -8.59 4.25 14.82
CA SER A 156 -8.97 2.84 14.71
C SER A 156 -8.87 2.15 16.07
N PRO A 157 -9.99 1.70 16.67
CA PRO A 157 -9.97 1.05 17.98
C PRO A 157 -9.04 -0.16 18.06
N LEU A 158 -8.92 -0.92 16.97
CA LEU A 158 -8.04 -2.10 16.91
C LEU A 158 -6.57 -1.70 16.75
N LEU A 159 -6.24 -0.80 15.82
CA LEU A 159 -4.85 -0.35 15.67
C LEU A 159 -4.35 0.35 16.93
N LYS A 160 -5.20 1.14 17.59
CA LYS A 160 -4.85 1.83 18.85
C LYS A 160 -4.49 0.86 19.98
N LYS A 161 -5.03 -0.37 19.98
CA LYS A 161 -4.68 -1.42 20.96
C LYS A 161 -3.34 -2.10 20.64
N MET A 162 -2.95 -2.12 19.36
CA MET A 162 -1.76 -2.84 18.89
C MET A 162 -0.53 -1.95 18.68
N ILE A 163 -0.74 -0.65 18.44
CA ILE A 163 0.31 0.30 18.08
C ILE A 163 0.34 1.45 19.08
N HIS A 164 1.49 1.61 19.75
CA HIS A 164 1.76 2.72 20.63
C HIS A 164 2.32 3.91 19.86
N THR A 165 1.56 5.01 19.80
CA THR A 165 2.00 6.22 19.11
C THR A 165 2.76 7.16 20.07
N ARG A 166 4.06 7.33 19.87
CA ARG A 166 4.90 8.22 20.69
C ARG A 166 5.17 9.53 19.96
N VAL A 167 6.05 10.37 20.51
CA VAL A 167 6.37 11.69 19.95
C VAL A 167 7.14 11.59 18.63
N ALA A 168 8.09 10.66 18.54
CA ALA A 168 9.01 10.55 17.40
C ALA A 168 8.75 9.31 16.52
N ASP A 169 8.09 8.29 17.04
CA ASP A 169 7.86 7.01 16.37
C ASP A 169 6.50 6.40 16.74
N MET A 170 6.20 5.27 16.12
CA MET A 170 5.15 4.35 16.52
C MET A 170 5.79 2.97 16.70
N ILE A 171 5.40 2.25 17.73
CA ILE A 171 5.91 0.90 17.99
C ILE A 171 4.77 -0.10 18.17
N ALA A 172 5.05 -1.36 17.87
CA ALA A 172 4.18 -2.49 18.11
C ALA A 172 4.95 -3.57 18.87
N ASP A 173 4.70 -3.68 20.18
CA ASP A 173 5.49 -4.55 21.08
C ASP A 173 5.29 -6.04 20.75
N PHE A 174 4.14 -6.43 20.21
CA PHE A 174 3.84 -7.84 19.94
C PHE A 174 4.69 -8.44 18.81
N ASN A 175 5.30 -7.61 17.96
CA ASN A 175 6.16 -8.04 16.84
C ASN A 175 7.42 -7.17 16.72
N ASP A 176 7.83 -6.49 17.78
CA ASP A 176 9.05 -5.66 17.86
C ASP A 176 9.22 -4.62 16.73
N SER A 177 8.11 -4.17 16.13
CA SER A 177 8.15 -3.34 14.93
C SER A 177 8.05 -1.85 15.22
N GLU A 178 8.69 -1.03 14.37
CA GLU A 178 8.70 0.42 14.49
C GLU A 178 8.34 1.14 13.18
N PHE A 179 7.73 2.32 13.29
CA PHE A 179 7.52 3.26 12.19
C PHE A 179 7.91 4.69 12.60
N LYS A 180 8.95 5.24 11.95
CA LYS A 180 9.46 6.60 12.20
C LYS A 180 9.72 7.42 10.93
N PRO A 181 9.63 8.76 10.99
CA PRO A 181 10.06 9.65 9.93
C PRO A 181 11.57 9.94 10.02
N LEU A 182 12.27 9.86 8.89
CA LEU A 182 13.71 10.08 8.76
C LEU A 182 13.99 11.09 7.63
N ALA A 183 15.07 11.86 7.75
CA ALA A 183 15.51 12.81 6.73
C ALA A 183 16.88 12.40 6.20
N SER A 184 17.14 12.67 4.92
CA SER A 184 18.45 12.40 4.31
C SER A 184 19.58 13.25 4.92
N ASP A 185 19.24 14.43 5.44
CA ASP A 185 20.20 15.41 5.98
C ASP A 185 20.48 15.20 7.49
N SER A 186 20.31 13.96 7.99
CA SER A 186 20.51 13.64 9.41
C SER A 186 21.99 13.45 9.76
#